data_AF-A0A2W6T970-F1
#
_entry.id   AF-A0A2W6T970-F1
#
_cell.length_a   1.000
_cell.length_b   1.000
_cell.length_c   1.000
_cell.angle_alpha   90.00
_cell.angle_beta   90.00
_cell.angle_gamma   90.00
#
_symmetry.space_group_name_H-M   'P 1'
#
loop_
_entity.id
_entity.type
_entity.pdbx_description
1 polymer ?
#
loop_
_entity_poly.entity_id
_entity_poly.type
_entity_poly.pdbx_seq_one_letter_code
_entity_poly.pdbx_strand_id
1 'polypeptide(L)'
;MSEFKTNEIKKLVAERIKEIKGDMPYSKIAAKCNITAARISDVSNDKIDCQLSTFIEIATGLRIHPKELFDIVFDFKEYYSELDN
;
A
#
# COMPACT_ATOMS: atom_id res chain seq x y z
N MET A 1 -26.99 -2.31 5.57
CA MET A 1 -25.73 -2.46 6.32
C MET A 1 -24.69 -1.70 5.56
N SER A 2 -24.07 -0.70 6.18
CA SER A 2 -22.88 -0.07 5.61
C SER A 2 -21.80 -1.17 5.46
N GLU A 3 -21.30 -1.36 4.23
CA GLU A 3 -20.27 -2.35 3.95
C GLU A 3 -18.90 -1.76 4.32
N PHE A 4 -18.05 -2.55 4.99
CA PHE A 4 -16.71 -2.08 5.30
C PHE A 4 -15.90 -1.88 4.01
N LYS A 5 -15.32 -0.68 3.82
CA LYS A 5 -14.52 -0.31 2.63
C LYS A 5 -13.09 -0.87 2.66
N THR A 6 -12.87 -1.99 3.34
CA THR A 6 -11.54 -2.62 3.55
C THR A 6 -10.80 -2.86 2.24
N ASN A 7 -11.47 -3.39 1.22
CA ASN A 7 -10.84 -3.70 -0.07
C ASN A 7 -10.47 -2.41 -0.84
N GLU A 8 -11.30 -1.38 -0.77
CA GLU A 8 -11.02 -0.07 -1.38
C GLU A 8 -9.78 0.58 -0.74
N ILE A 9 -9.72 0.61 0.59
CA ILE A 9 -8.58 1.17 1.33
C ILE A 9 -7.29 0.41 1.01
N LYS A 10 -7.33 -0.93 0.95
CA LYS A 10 -6.17 -1.75 0.56
C LYS A 10 -5.69 -1.45 -0.86
N LYS A 11 -6.63 -1.31 -1.80
CA LYS A 11 -6.32 -0.95 -3.18
C LYS A 11 -5.66 0.43 -3.27
N LEU A 12 -6.14 1.42 -2.52
CA LEU A 12 -5.52 2.76 -2.47
C LEU A 12 -4.08 2.70 -1.96
N VAL A 13 -3.79 1.86 -0.96
CA VAL A 13 -2.40 1.64 -0.49
C VAL A 13 -1.55 0.98 -1.59
N ALA A 14 -2.07 -0.01 -2.30
CA ALA A 14 -1.37 -0.64 -3.43
C ALA A 14 -1.06 0.36 -4.56
N GLU A 15 -2.02 1.23 -4.88
CA GLU A 15 -1.84 2.32 -5.84
C GLU A 15 -0.79 3.34 -5.36
N ARG A 16 -0.83 3.72 -4.09
CA ARG A 16 0.16 4.62 -3.50
C ARG A 16 1.59 4.08 -3.58
N ILE A 17 1.78 2.77 -3.39
CA ILE A 17 3.08 2.12 -3.59
C ILE A 17 3.55 2.25 -5.04
N LYS A 18 2.67 2.08 -6.03
CA LYS A 18 3.00 2.25 -7.45
C LYS A 18 3.38 3.69 -7.79
N GLU A 19 2.63 4.65 -7.27
CA GLU A 19 2.90 6.08 -7.47
C GLU A 19 4.29 6.45 -6.97
N ILE A 20 4.61 6.10 -5.72
CA ILE A 20 5.91 6.44 -5.11
C ILE A 20 7.06 5.73 -5.82
N LYS A 21 6.86 4.47 -6.22
CA LYS A 21 7.84 3.73 -7.03
C LYS A 21 8.14 4.47 -8.34
N GLY A 22 7.12 5.03 -8.99
CA GLY A 22 7.23 5.60 -10.34
C GLY A 22 7.82 4.59 -11.34
N ASP A 23 8.84 5.01 -12.07
CA ASP A 23 9.52 4.16 -13.07
C ASP A 23 10.56 3.19 -12.48
N MET A 24 10.85 3.25 -11.18
CA MET A 24 11.86 2.40 -10.56
C MET A 24 11.48 0.92 -10.71
N PRO A 25 12.33 0.04 -11.27
CA PRO A 25 12.03 -1.39 -11.35
C PRO A 25 11.88 -2.02 -9.97
N TYR A 26 10.92 -2.94 -9.78
CA TYR A 26 10.73 -3.63 -8.50
C TYR A 26 11.99 -4.36 -8.00
N SER A 27 12.85 -4.82 -8.91
CA SER A 27 14.15 -5.43 -8.58
C SER A 27 15.11 -4.47 -7.87
N LYS A 28 15.05 -3.17 -8.15
CA LYS A 28 15.86 -2.15 -7.47
C LYS A 28 15.39 -1.89 -6.04
N ILE A 29 14.09 -2.05 -5.78
CA ILE A 29 13.51 -1.96 -4.43
C ILE A 29 13.88 -3.22 -3.64
N ALA A 30 13.66 -4.41 -4.23
CA ALA A 30 13.98 -5.71 -3.63
C ALA A 30 15.46 -5.86 -3.27
N ALA A 31 16.37 -5.24 -4.04
CA ALA A 31 17.80 -5.23 -3.72
C ALA A 31 18.15 -4.46 -2.42
N LYS A 32 17.18 -3.79 -1.80
CA LYS A 32 17.36 -2.88 -0.66
C LYS A 32 16.48 -3.25 0.55
N CYS A 33 15.81 -4.40 0.52
CA CYS A 33 14.91 -4.92 1.55
C CYS A 33 14.87 -6.47 1.51
N ASN A 34 14.14 -7.10 2.43
CA ASN A 34 14.14 -8.56 2.62
C ASN A 34 12.98 -9.29 1.90
N ILE A 35 12.43 -8.70 0.82
CA ILE A 35 11.33 -9.28 0.04
C ILE A 35 11.63 -9.29 -1.45
N THR A 36 10.99 -10.19 -2.19
CA THR A 36 11.24 -10.37 -3.62
C THR A 36 10.54 -9.31 -4.47
N ALA A 37 11.09 -9.03 -5.67
CA ALA A 37 10.45 -8.16 -6.64
C ALA A 37 9.04 -8.64 -7.03
N ALA A 38 8.82 -9.96 -7.09
CA ALA A 38 7.51 -10.56 -7.33
C ALA A 38 6.52 -10.22 -6.20
N ARG A 39 6.93 -10.35 -4.93
CA ARG A 39 6.11 -10.00 -3.77
C ARG A 39 5.71 -8.53 -3.79
N ILE A 40 6.66 -7.63 -4.09
CA ILE A 40 6.38 -6.19 -4.19
C ILE A 40 5.39 -5.93 -5.33
N SER A 41 5.58 -6.56 -6.48
CA SER A 41 4.69 -6.46 -7.64
C SER A 41 3.28 -6.96 -7.30
N ASP A 42 3.14 -8.10 -6.64
CA ASP A 42 1.83 -8.66 -6.31
C ASP A 42 1.06 -7.75 -5.32
N VAL A 43 1.75 -7.19 -4.32
CA VAL A 43 1.18 -6.17 -3.43
C VAL A 43 0.74 -4.93 -4.22
N SER A 44 1.64 -4.39 -5.04
CA SER A 44 1.39 -3.15 -5.81
C SER A 44 0.26 -3.31 -6.82
N ASN A 45 -0.05 -4.54 -7.23
CA ASN A 45 -1.15 -4.87 -8.13
C ASN A 45 -2.39 -5.42 -7.41
N ASP A 46 -2.46 -5.28 -6.08
CA ASP A 46 -3.59 -5.73 -5.26
C ASP A 46 -3.94 -7.22 -5.46
N LYS A 47 -2.94 -8.05 -5.80
CA LYS A 47 -3.10 -9.50 -5.95
C LYS A 47 -3.01 -10.22 -4.61
N ILE A 48 -2.33 -9.60 -3.65
CA ILE A 48 -2.14 -10.10 -2.30
C ILE A 48 -2.22 -8.92 -1.32
N ASP A 49 -2.60 -9.22 -0.09
CA ASP A 49 -2.66 -8.23 0.97
C ASP A 49 -1.27 -7.70 1.35
N CYS A 50 -1.18 -6.38 1.58
CA CYS A 50 0.03 -5.74 2.08
C CYS A 50 0.11 -5.90 3.60
N GLN A 51 0.64 -7.04 4.06
CA GLN A 51 0.91 -7.24 5.48
C GLN A 51 1.92 -6.20 6.00
N LEU A 52 1.79 -5.82 7.28
CA LEU A 52 2.62 -4.78 7.91
C LEU A 52 4.14 -5.02 7.72
N SER A 53 4.61 -6.26 7.81
CA SER A 53 6.02 -6.59 7.54
C SER A 53 6.43 -6.28 6.10
N THR A 54 5.60 -6.66 5.13
CA THR A 54 5.83 -6.36 3.71
C THR A 54 5.78 -4.85 3.46
N PHE A 55 4.83 -4.15 4.08
CA PHE A 55 4.70 -2.70 4.01
C PHE A 55 5.97 -1.97 4.49
N ILE A 56 6.53 -2.37 5.65
CA ILE A 56 7.76 -1.81 6.20
C ILE A 56 8.97 -2.13 5.30
N GLU A 57 9.06 -3.35 4.76
CA GLU A 57 10.13 -3.75 3.84
C GLU A 57 10.07 -2.96 2.51
N ILE A 58 8.87 -2.68 1.97
CA ILE A 58 8.69 -1.82 0.79
C ILE A 58 9.16 -0.39 1.08
N ALA A 59 8.72 0.20 2.19
CA ALA A 59 9.15 1.55 2.60
C ALA A 59 10.67 1.63 2.78
N THR A 60 11.25 0.59 3.39
CA THR A 60 12.69 0.43 3.54
C THR A 60 13.37 0.43 2.18
N GLY A 61 12.93 -0.43 1.25
CA GLY A 61 13.51 -0.53 -0.10
C GLY A 61 13.42 0.78 -0.90
N LEU A 62 12.35 1.55 -0.71
CA LEU A 62 12.13 2.88 -1.31
C LEU A 62 12.86 4.02 -0.59
N ARG A 63 13.42 3.78 0.60
CA ARG A 63 14.09 4.78 1.46
C ARG A 63 13.17 5.94 1.85
N ILE A 64 11.94 5.62 2.23
CA ILE A 64 10.94 6.59 2.68
C ILE A 64 10.39 6.22 4.05
N HIS A 65 9.77 7.19 4.71
CA HIS A 65 9.01 6.92 5.93
C HIS A 65 7.75 6.08 5.58
N PRO A 66 7.38 5.03 6.34
CA PRO A 66 6.22 4.19 6.01
C PRO A 66 4.90 4.96 5.91
N LYS A 67 4.75 6.09 6.62
CA LYS A 67 3.60 6.99 6.49
C LYS A 67 3.34 7.41 5.05
N GLU A 68 4.38 7.63 4.24
CA GLU A 68 4.23 8.08 2.85
C GLU A 68 3.47 7.05 2.00
N LEU A 69 3.64 5.75 2.29
CA LEU A 69 2.89 4.67 1.64
C LEU A 69 1.42 4.59 2.11
N PHE A 70 1.12 5.11 3.31
CA PHE A 70 -0.24 5.19 3.86
C PHE A 70 -0.93 6.52 3.59
N ASP A 71 -0.24 7.48 2.97
CA ASP A 71 -0.78 8.78 2.60
C ASP A 71 -1.71 8.64 1.39
N ILE A 72 -2.92 8.13 1.65
CA ILE A 72 -3.96 7.83 0.67
C ILE A 72 -5.07 8.90 0.71
N VAL A 73 -5.65 9.17 -0.46
CA VAL A 73 -6.82 10.06 -0.59
C VAL A 73 -8.09 9.26 -0.36
N PHE A 74 -8.56 9.21 0.89
CA PHE A 74 -9.80 8.56 1.28
C PHE A 74 -10.51 9.40 2.36
N ASP A 75 -11.80 9.68 2.18
CA ASP A 75 -12.58 10.44 3.17
C ASP A 75 -13.04 9.53 4.31
N PHE A 76 -12.17 9.38 5.31
CA PHE A 76 -12.48 8.65 6.52
C PHE A 76 -13.61 9.30 7.33
N LYS A 77 -13.80 10.63 7.25
CA LYS A 77 -14.85 11.31 8.02
C LYS A 77 -16.23 10.95 7.47
N GLU A 78 -16.40 11.04 6.16
CA GLU A 78 -17.63 10.61 5.49
C GLU A 78 -17.87 9.11 5.73
N TYR A 79 -16.84 8.28 5.51
CA TYR A 79 -16.96 6.83 5.71
C TYR A 79 -17.41 6.44 7.13
N TYR A 80 -16.84 7.07 8.17
CA TYR A 80 -17.27 6.80 9.55
C TYR A 80 -18.67 7.34 9.83
N SER A 81 -19.02 8.51 9.28
CA SER A 81 -20.39 9.02 9.37
C SER A 81 -21.40 8.04 8.76
N GLU A 82 -21.07 7.36 7.65
CA GLU A 82 -21.95 6.34 7.03
C GLU A 82 -22.08 5.06 7.88
N LEU A 83 -21.07 4.72 8.68
CA LEU A 83 -21.07 3.52 9.53
C LEU A 83 -21.81 3.72 10.84
N ASP A 84 -21.73 4.93 11.41
CA ASP A 84 -22.33 5.28 12.70
C ASP A 84 -23.81 5.70 12.57
N ASN A 85 -24.33 5.80 11.34
CA ASN A 85 -25.74 6.07 11.00
C ASN A 85 -26.56 4.78 10.83
#